data_AF-A0A6B3IKS3-F1
#
_entry.id   AF-A0A6B3IKS3-F1
#
_cell.length_a   1.000
_cell.length_b   1.000
_cell.length_c   1.000
_cell.angle_alpha   90.00
_cell.angle_beta   90.00
_cell.angle_gamma   90.00
#
_symmetry.space_group_name_H-M   'P 1'
#
loop_
_entity.id
_entity.type
_entity.pdbx_description
1 polymer ?
#
loop_
_entity_poly.entity_id
_entity_poly.type
_entity_poly.pdbx_seq_one_letter_code
_entity_poly.pdbx_strand_id
1 'polypeptide(L)' 'DRLAELGAAGLVIREVDEGPPLRVAYRLTEAGAAMEPALKELGQWADTYLAEPEPGTGC' A
#
# COMPACT_ATOMS: atom_id res chain seq x y z
N ASP A 1 13.91 -2.21 2.76
CA ASP A 1 13.01 -2.76 1.72
C ASP A 1 11.61 -2.52 2.23
N ARG A 2 10.79 -1.69 1.55
CA ARG A 2 9.53 -1.20 2.14
C ARG A 2 8.56 -2.34 2.48
N LEU A 3 8.59 -3.44 1.72
CA LEU A 3 7.80 -4.65 2.01
C LEU A 3 8.29 -5.38 3.27
N ALA A 4 9.60 -5.41 3.52
CA ALA A 4 10.15 -5.99 4.73
C ALA A 4 9.78 -5.18 5.98
N GLU A 5 9.72 -3.85 5.88
CA GLU A 5 9.28 -2.96 6.96
C GLU A 5 7.79 -3.12 7.26
N LEU A 6 6.94 -3.22 6.24
CA LEU A 6 5.53 -3.56 6.40
C LEU A 6 5.34 -4.96 7.01
N GLY A 7 6.25 -5.89 6.69
CA GLY A 7 6.29 -7.21 7.30
C GLY A 7 6.65 -7.18 8.78
N ALA A 8 7.66 -6.39 9.15
CA ALA A 8 8.05 -6.16 10.53
C ALA A 8 6.95 -5.44 11.36
N ALA A 9 6.18 -4.57 10.71
CA ALA A 9 5.01 -3.92 11.32
C ALA A 9 3.78 -4.85 11.43
N GLY A 10 3.86 -6.09 10.93
CA GLY A 10 2.75 -7.05 10.97
C GLY A 10 1.60 -6.73 10.01
N LEU A 11 1.83 -5.87 9.01
CA LEU A 11 0.82 -5.47 8.03
C LEU A 11 0.81 -6.39 6.80
N VAL A 12 1.96 -6.97 6.45
CA VAL A 12 2.07 -7.97 5.38
C VAL A 12 2.78 -9.21 5.89
N ILE A 13 2.43 -10.37 5.36
CA ILE A 13 3.16 -11.61 5.54
C ILE A 13 3.85 -11.98 4.24
N ARG A 14 5.08 -12.46 4.37
CA ARG A 14 5.85 -13.02 3.26
C ARG A 14 5.57 -14.51 3.22
N GLU A 15 4.89 -14.95 2.18
CA GLU A 15 4.68 -16.37 1.87
C GLU A 15 5.76 -16.79 0.87
N VAL A 16 6.58 -17.76 1.26
CA VAL A 16 7.57 -18.37 0.37
C VAL A 16 7.03 -19.72 -0.04
N ASP A 17 6.73 -19.86 -1.31
CA ASP A 17 6.33 -21.14 -1.89
C ASP A 17 7.60 -21.84 -2.39
N GLU A 18 8.03 -22.86 -1.65
CA GLU A 18 9.26 -23.62 -1.90
C GLU A 18 9.13 -24.62 -3.07
N GLY A 19 8.00 -24.63 -3.79
CA GLY A 19 7.82 -25.43 -5.00
C GLY A 19 8.72 -24.95 -6.16
N PRO A 20 9.04 -25.79 -7.16
CA PRO A 20 9.66 -25.34 -8.39
C PRO A 20 8.59 -24.75 -9.32
N PRO A 21 8.62 -23.45 -9.69
CA PRO A 21 9.63 -22.43 -9.37
C PRO A 21 9.39 -21.72 -8.02
N LEU A 22 10.49 -21.35 -7.35
CA LEU A 22 10.48 -20.60 -6.09
C LEU A 22 9.70 -19.30 -6.28
N ARG A 23 8.62 -19.14 -5.53
CA ARG A 23 7.80 -17.92 -5.57
C ARG A 23 7.78 -17.26 -4.21
N VAL A 24 7.94 -15.94 -4.21
CA VAL A 24 7.74 -15.12 -3.03
C VAL A 24 6.49 -14.30 -3.27
N ALA A 25 5.46 -14.55 -2.48
CA ALA A 25 4.24 -13.78 -2.47
C ALA A 25 4.18 -12.94 -1.19
N TYR A 26 3.59 -11.76 -1.30
CA TYR A 26 3.29 -10.91 -0.15
C TYR A 26 1.78 -10.81 -0.05
N ARG A 27 1.26 -11.11 1.13
CA ARG A 27 -0.17 -11.07 1.42
C ARG A 27 -0.40 -10.11 2.56
N LEU A 28 -1.49 -9.35 2.51
CA LEU A 28 -1.90 -8.52 3.65
C LEU A 28 -2.33 -9.42 4.80
N THR A 29 -1.96 -9.04 6.02
CA THR A 29 -2.50 -9.64 7.25
C THR A 29 -3.90 -9.08 7.53
N GLU A 30 -4.58 -9.63 8.52
CA GLU A 30 -5.84 -9.06 9.03
C GLU A 30 -5.66 -7.60 9.48
N ALA A 31 -4.55 -7.29 10.16
CA ALA A 31 -4.21 -5.92 10.55
C ALA A 31 -3.93 -5.01 9.33
N GLY A 32 -3.25 -5.52 8.31
CA GLY A 32 -3.03 -4.80 7.05
C GLY A 32 -4.34 -4.53 6.30
N ALA A 33 -5.24 -5.50 6.24
CA ALA A 33 -6.56 -5.36 5.64
C ALA A 33 -7.43 -4.37 6.43
N ALA A 34 -7.36 -4.38 7.76
CA ALA A 34 -8.06 -3.41 8.61
C ALA A 34 -7.57 -1.96 8.41
N MET A 35 -6.38 -1.77 7.84
CA MET A 35 -5.83 -0.45 7.50
C MET A 35 -6.35 0.11 6.16
N GLU A 36 -6.97 -0.73 5.32
CA GLU A 36 -7.57 -0.33 4.04
C GLU A 36 -8.49 0.90 4.17
N PRO A 37 -9.48 0.96 5.09
CA PRO A 37 -10.34 2.13 5.21
C PRO A 37 -9.57 3.39 5.58
N ALA A 38 -8.57 3.31 6.48
CA ALA A 38 -7.77 4.47 6.86
C ALA A 38 -6.94 5.02 5.68
N LEU A 39 -6.33 4.13 4.89
CA LEU A 39 -5.61 4.51 3.67
C LEU A 39 -6.54 5.12 2.62
N LYS A 40 -7.76 4.59 2.49
CA LYS A 40 -8.76 5.13 1.56
C LYS A 40 -9.20 6.54 1.95
N GLU A 41 -9.41 6.79 3.24
CA GLU A 41 -9.74 8.14 3.74
C GLU A 41 -8.57 9.11 3.54
N LEU A 42 -7.34 8.67 3.80
CA LEU A 42 -6.13 9.45 3.49
C LEU A 42 -6.02 9.77 2.00
N GLY A 43 -6.36 8.81 1.13
CA GLY A 43 -6.41 9.00 -0.32
C GLY A 43 -7.45 10.06 -0.73
N GLN A 44 -8.67 9.98 -0.20
CA GLN A 44 -9.72 10.97 -0.47
C GLN A 44 -9.33 12.37 0.02
N TRP A 45 -8.71 12.44 1.21
CA TRP A 45 -8.14 13.68 1.72
C TRP A 45 -7.04 14.20 0.77
N ALA A 46 -6.14 13.35 0.31
CA ALA A 46 -5.10 13.74 -0.64
C ALA A 46 -5.70 14.24 -1.96
N ASP A 47 -6.70 13.57 -2.52
CA ASP A 47 -7.40 14.03 -3.72
C ASP A 47 -8.09 15.39 -3.51
N THR A 48 -8.53 15.69 -2.29
CA THR A 48 -9.22 16.95 -1.97
C THR A 48 -8.25 18.10 -1.70
N TYR A 49 -7.12 17.84 -1.06
CA TYR A 49 -6.22 18.87 -0.51
C TYR A 49 -4.83 18.89 -1.16
N LEU A 50 -4.43 17.80 -1.83
CA LEU A 50 -3.16 17.66 -2.54
C LEU A 50 -3.33 17.53 -4.05
N ALA A 51 -4.56 17.45 -4.59
CA ALA A 51 -4.77 17.71 -6.00
C ALA A 51 -4.29 19.14 -6.28
N GLU A 52 -3.10 19.24 -6.89
CA GLU A 52 -2.59 20.50 -7.37
C GLU A 52 -3.67 21.10 -8.27
N PRO A 53 -4.03 22.40 -8.11
CA PRO A 53 -4.76 23.06 -9.16
C PRO A 53 -3.90 22.90 -10.40
N GLU A 54 -4.42 22.17 -11.40
CA GLU A 54 -3.87 22.10 -12.75
C GLU A 54 -3.18 23.43 -13.05
N PRO A 55 -1.87 23.45 -13.37
CA PRO A 55 -1.23 24.69 -13.75
C PRO A 55 -2.04 25.19 -14.94
N GLY A 56 -2.84 26.22 -14.68
CA GLY A 56 -3.70 26.81 -15.67
C GLY A 56 -2.80 27.07 -16.87
N THR A 57 -3.15 26.43 -17.99
CA THR A 57 -2.73 26.83 -19.32
C THR A 57 -3.24 28.26 -19.50
N GLY A 58 -2.50 29.19 -18.90
CA GLY A 58 -2.66 30.61 -18.98
C GLY A 58 -1.81 31.08 -20.15
N CYS A 59 -2.53 31.45 -21.21
CA CYS A 59 -2.11 32.09 -22.46
C CYS A 59 -1.56 31.18 -23.56
#